data_AF-A0A6V7KW10-F1
#
_entry.id   AF-A0A6V7KW10-F1
#
_cell.length_a   1.000
_cell.length_b   1.000
_cell.length_c   1.000
_cell.angle_alpha   90.00
_cell.angle_beta   90.00
_cell.angle_gamma   90.00
#
_symmetry.space_group_name_H-M   'P 1'
#
loop_
_entity.id
_entity.type
_entity.pdbx_description
1 polymer ?
#
loop_
_entity_poly.entity_id
_entity_poly.type
_entity_poly.pdbx_seq_one_letter_code
_entity_poly.pdbx_strand_id
1 'polypeptide(L)' 'MPGKKNTIIYQCCPEPYVDVTFTIHIRRRTLYYFFNLIVPCVLISSMALLGFTLPPDSGEKLTL' A
#
# COMPACT_ATOMS: atom_id res chain seq x y z
N MET A 1 -7.81 8.06 21.41
CA MET A 1 -6.45 8.46 21.00
C MET A 1 -5.64 8.66 22.26
N PRO A 2 -4.52 7.94 22.48
CA PRO A 2 -3.67 8.19 23.63
C PRO A 2 -3.00 9.57 23.45
N GLY A 3 -3.53 10.58 24.12
CA GLY A 3 -2.90 11.90 24.22
C GLY A 3 -1.82 11.83 25.28
N LYS A 4 -0.56 12.00 24.89
CA LYS A 4 0.55 12.05 25.85
C LYS A 4 0.68 13.51 26.30
N LYS A 5 0.41 13.77 27.58
CA LYS A 5 0.71 15.07 28.19
C LYS A 5 2.22 15.21 28.29
N ASN A 6 2.76 16.30 27.76
CA ASN A 6 4.17 16.62 27.82
C ASN A 6 4.32 18.03 28.44
N THR A 7 5.37 18.21 29.23
CA THR A 7 5.68 19.48 29.90
C THR A 7 7.12 19.83 29.58
N ILE A 8 7.30 20.87 28.77
CA ILE A 8 8.59 21.29 28.23
C ILE A 8 8.89 22.71 28.69
N ILE A 9 10.13 22.90 29.14
CA ILE A 9 10.70 24.20 29.47
C ILE A 9 11.54 24.62 28.28
N TYR A 10 11.16 25.71 27.62
CA TYR A 10 11.86 26.21 26.44
C TYR A 10 13.03 27.10 26.85
N GLN A 11 14.08 27.18 26.04
CA GLN A 11 15.24 28.03 26.34
C GLN A 11 14.90 29.53 26.41
N CYS A 12 13.73 29.95 25.92
CA CYS A 12 13.30 31.35 25.95
C CYS A 12 12.70 31.78 27.30
N CYS A 13 12.12 30.86 28.09
CA CYS A 13 11.42 31.20 29.33
C CYS A 13 11.57 30.08 30.39
N PRO A 14 11.74 30.41 31.68
CA PRO A 14 11.83 29.43 32.76
C PRO A 14 10.48 28.78 33.12
N GLU A 15 9.35 29.30 32.63
CA GLU A 15 8.03 28.69 32.87
C GLU A 15 7.84 27.36 32.10
N PRO A 16 7.28 26.32 32.74
CA PRO A 16 6.94 25.06 32.08
C PRO A 16 5.65 25.21 31.25
N TYR A 17 5.74 24.90 29.95
CA TYR A 17 4.59 24.88 29.04
C TYR A 17 4.07 23.45 28.89
N VAL A 18 2.75 23.29 28.99
CA VAL A 18 2.05 22.00 28.85
C VAL A 18 1.56 21.86 27.41
N ASP A 19 1.97 20.80 26.73
CA ASP A 19 1.46 20.42 25.42
C ASP A 19 0.78 19.03 25.47
N VAL A 20 -0.16 18.80 24.56
CA VAL A 20 -0.81 17.51 24.39
C VAL A 20 -0.49 17.01 23.00
N THR A 21 0.41 16.03 22.92
CA THR A 21 0.81 15.44 21.64
C THR A 21 -0.08 14.24 21.33
N PHE A 22 -0.82 14.32 20.22
CA PHE A 22 -1.61 13.23 19.69
C PHE A 22 -0.87 12.54 18.55
N THR A 23 -0.56 11.25 18.72
CA THR A 23 0.07 10.46 17.65
C THR A 23 -1.01 9.75 16.84
N ILE A 24 -1.12 10.09 15.55
CA ILE A 24 -2.07 9.45 14.62
C ILE A 24 -1.30 8.40 13.81
N HIS A 25 -1.51 7.12 14.14
CA HIS A 25 -0.98 6.02 13.34
C HIS A 25 -1.91 5.73 12.15
N ILE A 26 -1.61 6.33 11.00
CA ILE A 26 -2.33 6.07 9.75
C ILE A 26 -1.69 4.83 9.08
N ARG A 27 -2.39 3.68 9.12
CA ARG A 27 -1.98 2.49 8.36
C ARG A 27 -2.61 2.54 6.96
N ARG A 28 -1.79 2.62 5.91
CA ARG A 28 -2.26 2.42 4.53
C ARG A 28 -2.84 0.99 4.40
N ARG A 29 -4.14 0.87 4.11
CA ARG A 29 -4.75 -0.41 3.69
C ARG A 29 -4.39 -0.66 2.23
N THR A 30 -3.17 -1.14 1.97
CA THR A 30 -2.68 -1.48 0.62
C THR A 30 -3.36 -2.72 0.03
N LEU A 31 -4.05 -3.53 0.83
CA LEU A 31 -4.67 -4.78 0.37
C LEU A 31 -5.65 -4.57 -0.79
N TYR A 32 -6.48 -3.53 -0.77
CA TYR A 32 -7.46 -3.30 -1.84
C TYR A 32 -6.81 -2.95 -3.19
N TYR A 33 -5.74 -2.15 -3.16
CA TYR A 33 -4.97 -1.80 -4.36
C TYR A 33 -4.08 -2.96 -4.82
N PHE A 34 -3.54 -3.73 -3.89
CA PHE A 34 -2.71 -4.89 -4.17
C PHE A 34 -3.53 -6.00 -4.87
N PHE A 35 -4.74 -6.31 -4.38
CA PHE A 35 -5.64 -7.27 -5.04
C PHE A 35 -6.07 -6.77 -6.44
N ASN A 36 -6.46 -5.50 -6.57
CA ASN A 36 -6.87 -4.96 -7.87
C ASN A 36 -5.72 -4.85 -8.89
N LEU A 37 -4.45 -4.75 -8.48
CA LEU A 37 -3.30 -4.79 -9.40
C LEU A 37 -2.75 -6.20 -9.65
N ILE A 38 -2.82 -7.11 -8.68
CA ILE A 38 -2.24 -8.46 -8.81
C ILE A 38 -3.17 -9.38 -9.57
N VAL A 39 -4.48 -9.29 -9.37
CA VAL A 39 -5.45 -10.09 -10.14
C VAL A 39 -5.25 -9.93 -11.65
N PRO A 40 -5.20 -8.70 -12.23
CA PRO A 40 -4.96 -8.57 -13.67
C PRO A 40 -3.56 -9.03 -14.07
N CYS A 41 -2.54 -8.82 -13.23
CA CYS A 41 -1.18 -9.25 -13.53
C CYS A 41 -1.03 -10.78 -13.59
N VAL A 42 -1.65 -11.51 -12.64
CA VAL A 42 -1.65 -12.97 -12.59
C VAL A 42 -2.48 -13.54 -13.74
N LEU A 43 -3.63 -12.94 -14.07
CA LEU A 43 -4.44 -13.34 -15.22
C LEU A 43 -3.65 -13.21 -16.52
N ILE A 44 -3.03 -12.06 -16.79
CA ILE A 44 -2.22 -11.86 -18.01
C ILE A 44 -1.05 -12.84 -18.07
N SER A 45 -0.33 -13.03 -16.96
CA SER A 45 0.81 -13.97 -16.89
C SER A 45 0.36 -15.41 -17.13
N SER A 46 -0.79 -15.81 -16.59
CA SER A 46 -1.36 -17.15 -16.81
C SER A 46 -1.81 -17.37 -18.25
N MET A 47 -2.45 -16.37 -18.88
CA MET A 47 -2.83 -16.42 -20.29
C MET A 47 -1.60 -16.53 -21.20
N ALA A 48 -0.54 -15.79 -20.91
CA ALA A 48 0.72 -15.89 -21.64
C ALA A 48 1.34 -17.29 -21.51
N LEU A 49 1.41 -17.84 -20.30
CA LEU A 49 1.99 -19.16 -20.06
C LEU A 49 1.18 -20.28 -20.73
N LEU A 50 -0.15 -20.19 -20.67
CA LEU A 50 -1.06 -21.10 -21.37
C LEU A 50 -0.89 -21.01 -22.90
N GLY A 51 -0.71 -19.79 -23.43
CA GLY A 51 -0.42 -19.58 -24.86
C GLY A 51 0.94 -20.13 -25.31
N PHE A 52 1.93 -20.25 -24.43
CA PHE A 52 3.22 -20.89 -24.74
C PHE A 52 3.21 -22.42 -24.53
N THR A 53 2.29 -22.95 -23.71
CA THR A 53 2.20 -24.38 -23.40
C THR A 53 1.19 -25.14 -24.25
N LEU A 54 0.21 -24.47 -24.86
CA LEU A 54 -0.61 -25.04 -25.93
C LEU A 54 0.17 -25.02 -27.27
N PRO A 55 0.40 -26.17 -27.92
CA PRO A 55 1.09 -26.22 -29.20
C PRO A 55 0.29 -25.49 -30.29
N PRO A 56 0.96 -24.77 -31.20
CA PRO A 56 0.35 -23.85 -32.16
C PRO A 56 -0.21 -24.59 -33.39
N ASP A 57 -1.28 -25.38 -33.21
CA ASP A 57 -2.04 -25.97 -34.32
C ASP A 57 -3.47 -25.41 -34.47
N SER A 58 -3.89 -24.52 -33.57
CA SER A 58 -5.08 -23.67 -33.77
C SER A 58 -4.66 -22.21 -33.89
N GLY A 59 -4.85 -21.66 -35.08
CA GLY A 59 -4.51 -20.29 -35.45
C GLY A 59 -5.32 -19.23 -34.71
N GLU A 60 -5.01 -19.01 -33.43
CA GLU A 60 -5.49 -17.86 -32.64
C GLU A 60 -4.34 -17.01 -32.08
N LYS A 61 -3.17 -17.09 -32.73
CA LYS A 61 -2.06 -16.13 -32.60
C LYS A 61 -2.36 -14.76 -33.23
N LEU A 62 -3.62 -14.32 -33.22
CA LEU A 62 -4.07 -13.14 -33.97
C LEU A 62 -5.16 -12.36 -33.22
N THR A 63 -4.84 -11.78 -32.06
CA THR A 63 -5.36 -10.48 -31.61
C THR A 63 -4.71 -10.06 -30.28
N LEU A 64 -3.51 -9.48 -30.38
CA LEU A 64 -3.24 -8.21 -29.72
C LEU A 64 -2.77 -7.23 -30.81
#